data_AF-A0A503XJD8-F1
#
_entry.id   AF-A0A503XJD8-F1
#
_cell.length_a   1.000
_cell.length_b   1.000
_cell.length_c   1.000
_cell.angle_alpha   90.00
_cell.angle_beta   90.00
_cell.angle_gamma   90.00
#
_symmetry.space_group_name_H-M   'P 1'
#
loop_
_entity.id
_entity.type
_entity.pdbx_description
1 polymer ?
#
loop_
_entity_poly.entity_id
_entity_poly.type
_entity_poly.pdbx_seq_one_letter_code
_entity_poly.pdbx_strand_id
1 'polypeptide(L)'
;MLMIELVAVALRNWKLVALCALIAAVPAGYLIGHWQGDSQGYSRRVAEVAAADVKAELERKGDNAKLQGMSDYDLCVAGLRGNGMPVDACEQLRGVPGEQLKP
;
A
#
# COMPACT_ATOMS: atom_id res chain seq x y z
N MET A 1 6.32 30.22 -46.26
CA MET A 1 5.78 29.57 -47.48
C MET A 1 5.01 28.29 -47.15
N LEU A 2 5.62 27.30 -46.47
CA LEU A 2 4.98 26.01 -46.12
C LEU A 2 3.68 26.11 -45.29
N MET A 3 3.64 27.03 -44.33
CA MET A 3 2.47 27.28 -43.46
C MET A 3 1.27 27.85 -44.21
N ILE A 4 1.49 28.68 -45.23
CA ILE A 4 0.41 29.35 -45.99
C ILE A 4 -0.27 28.35 -46.94
N GLU A 5 0.52 27.49 -47.59
CA GLU A 5 0.04 26.37 -48.42
C GLU A 5 -0.79 25.37 -47.60
N LEU A 6 -0.33 25.03 -46.38
CA LEU A 6 -1.05 24.16 -45.45
C LEU A 6 -2.42 24.74 -45.06
N VAL A 7 -2.49 26.03 -44.77
CA VAL A 7 -3.74 26.71 -44.40
C VAL A 7 -4.71 26.77 -45.58
N ALA A 8 -4.21 27.03 -46.80
CA ALA A 8 -5.03 27.04 -48.01
C ALA A 8 -5.62 25.66 -48.34
N VAL A 9 -4.81 24.60 -48.22
CA VAL A 9 -5.26 23.20 -48.39
C VAL A 9 -6.25 22.78 -47.30
N ALA A 10 -5.99 23.17 -46.04
CA ALA A 10 -6.88 22.88 -44.92
C ALA A 10 -8.23 23.59 -45.05
N LEU A 11 -8.27 24.83 -45.52
CA LEU A 11 -9.51 25.57 -45.77
C LEU A 11 -10.30 24.97 -46.94
N ARG A 12 -9.62 24.55 -48.02
CA ARG A 12 -10.28 23.96 -49.19
C ARG A 12 -10.83 22.56 -48.92
N ASN A 13 -10.18 21.80 -48.05
CA ASN A 13 -10.54 20.42 -47.70
C ASN A 13 -10.95 20.28 -46.22
N TRP A 14 -11.59 21.30 -45.65
CA TRP A 14 -11.87 21.37 -44.20
C TRP A 14 -12.64 20.18 -43.64
N LYS A 15 -13.54 19.59 -44.46
CA LYS A 15 -14.29 18.37 -44.12
C LYS A 15 -13.36 17.19 -43.85
N LEU A 16 -12.29 17.03 -44.63
CA LEU A 16 -11.32 15.96 -44.43
C LEU A 16 -10.48 16.20 -43.17
N VAL A 17 -10.10 17.46 -42.92
CA VAL A 17 -9.39 17.82 -41.69
C VAL A 17 -10.24 17.53 -40.45
N ALA A 18 -11.51 17.89 -40.47
CA ALA A 18 -12.44 17.60 -39.37
C ALA A 18 -12.60 16.09 -39.14
N LEU A 19 -12.69 15.30 -40.22
CA LEU A 19 -12.84 13.86 -40.14
C LEU A 19 -11.58 13.17 -39.60
N CYS A 20 -10.39 13.60 -40.04
CA CYS A 20 -9.11 13.13 -39.48
C CYS A 20 -8.96 13.49 -38.00
N ALA A 21 -9.38 14.69 -37.60
CA ALA A 21 -9.33 15.11 -36.20
C ALA A 21 -10.24 14.25 -35.31
N LEU A 22 -11.45 13.90 -35.78
CA LEU A 22 -12.34 12.99 -35.07
C LEU A 22 -11.77 11.58 -34.92
N ILE A 23 -11.14 11.06 -35.98
CA ILE A 23 -10.48 9.75 -35.91
C ILE A 23 -9.29 9.77 -34.94
N ALA A 24 -8.48 10.84 -34.96
CA ALA A 24 -7.32 10.99 -34.09
C ALA A 24 -7.68 11.22 -32.61
N ALA A 25 -8.88 11.73 -32.33
CA ALA A 25 -9.34 11.98 -30.96
C ALA A 25 -9.48 10.69 -30.13
N VAL A 26 -9.83 9.56 -30.77
CA VAL A 26 -10.02 8.27 -30.09
C VAL A 26 -8.70 7.73 -29.47
N PRO A 27 -7.61 7.52 -30.24
CA PRO A 27 -6.35 7.05 -29.66
C PRO A 27 -5.73 8.07 -28.70
N ALA A 28 -5.89 9.37 -28.95
CA ALA A 28 -5.42 10.41 -28.03
C ALA A 28 -6.15 10.34 -26.68
N GLY A 29 -7.48 10.20 -26.70
CA GLY A 29 -8.29 10.03 -25.49
C GLY A 29 -7.91 8.78 -24.70
N TYR A 30 -7.67 7.65 -25.39
CA TYR A 30 -7.23 6.41 -24.76
C TYR A 30 -5.88 6.58 -24.05
N LEU A 31 -4.88 7.18 -24.70
CA LEU A 31 -3.57 7.40 -24.10
C LEU A 31 -3.64 8.30 -22.86
N ILE A 32 -4.39 9.40 -22.93
CA ILE A 32 -4.58 10.31 -21.79
C ILE A 32 -5.26 9.58 -20.63
N GLY A 33 -6.34 8.85 -20.91
CA GLY A 33 -7.08 8.08 -19.90
C GLY A 33 -6.23 6.98 -19.27
N HIS A 34 -5.45 6.26 -20.06
CA HIS A 34 -4.56 5.19 -19.58
C HIS A 34 -3.48 5.74 -18.65
N TRP A 35 -2.80 6.82 -19.03
CA TRP A 35 -1.77 7.45 -18.19
C TRP A 35 -2.33 8.00 -16.87
N GLN A 36 -3.51 8.61 -16.91
CA GLN A 36 -4.18 9.07 -15.69
C GLN A 36 -4.64 7.90 -14.82
N GLY A 37 -5.16 6.82 -15.43
CA GLY A 37 -5.58 5.61 -14.72
C GLY A 37 -4.42 4.91 -14.02
N ASP A 38 -3.28 4.74 -14.70
CA ASP A 38 -2.10 4.10 -14.14
C ASP A 38 -1.50 4.89 -12.97
N SER A 39 -1.39 6.21 -13.11
CA SER A 39 -0.84 7.06 -12.05
C SER A 39 -1.73 7.09 -10.81
N GLN A 40 -3.05 7.13 -10.99
CA GLN A 40 -4.00 7.04 -9.88
C GLN A 40 -4.04 5.64 -9.24
N GLY A 41 -4.00 4.58 -10.04
CA GLY A 41 -3.97 3.20 -9.54
C GLY A 41 -2.69 2.89 -8.76
N TYR A 42 -1.55 3.34 -9.28
CA TYR A 42 -0.25 3.16 -8.62
C TYR A 42 -0.16 3.93 -7.32
N SER A 43 -0.50 5.22 -7.32
CA SER A 43 -0.49 6.06 -6.11
C SER A 43 -1.42 5.51 -5.02
N ARG A 44 -2.62 5.07 -5.39
CA ARG A 44 -3.56 4.45 -4.46
C ARG A 44 -2.98 3.17 -3.85
N ARG A 45 -2.43 2.27 -4.67
CA ARG A 45 -1.80 1.04 -4.16
C ARG A 45 -0.61 1.33 -3.24
N VAL A 46 0.24 2.29 -3.59
CA VAL A 46 1.37 2.68 -2.74
C VAL A 46 0.87 3.24 -1.41
N ALA A 47 -0.18 4.07 -1.40
CA ALA A 47 -0.76 4.59 -0.18
C ALA A 47 -1.38 3.48 0.70
N GLU A 48 -2.10 2.53 0.10
CA GLU A 48 -2.68 1.39 0.82
C GLU A 48 -1.59 0.48 1.42
N VAL A 49 -0.53 0.18 0.67
CA VAL A 49 0.60 -0.62 1.15
C VAL A 49 1.37 0.12 2.25
N ALA A 50 1.64 1.41 2.08
CA ALA A 50 2.33 2.21 3.10
C ALA A 50 1.51 2.30 4.40
N ALA A 51 0.19 2.45 4.31
CA ALA A 51 -0.68 2.45 5.48
C ALA A 51 -0.70 1.08 6.19
N ALA A 52 -0.70 -0.01 5.42
CA ALA A 52 -0.65 -1.37 5.96
C ALA A 52 0.69 -1.65 6.67
N ASP A 53 1.81 -1.20 6.10
CA ASP A 53 3.14 -1.40 6.66
C ASP A 53 3.33 -0.60 7.97
N VAL A 54 2.90 0.65 7.99
CA VAL A 54 2.89 1.47 9.22
C VAL A 54 2.03 0.84 10.31
N LYS A 55 0.87 0.28 9.95
CA LYS A 55 0.01 -0.41 10.91
C LYS A 55 0.69 -1.67 11.45
N ALA A 56 1.30 -2.49 10.60
CA ALA A 56 2.03 -3.68 11.01
C ALA A 56 3.20 -3.35 11.95
N GLU A 57 3.95 -2.28 11.65
CA GLU A 57 5.04 -1.82 12.52
C GLU A 57 4.55 -1.30 13.87
N LEU A 58 3.41 -0.60 13.90
CA LEU A 58 2.77 -0.17 15.15
C LEU A 58 2.28 -1.35 15.99
N GLU A 59 1.70 -2.37 15.34
CA GLU A 59 1.28 -3.61 16.01
C GLU A 59 2.50 -4.34 16.58
N ARG A 60 3.60 -4.47 15.83
CA ARG A 60 4.85 -5.06 16.33
C ARG A 60 5.43 -4.29 17.52
N LYS A 61 5.43 -2.95 17.46
CA LYS A 61 5.90 -2.10 18.56
C LYS A 61 5.00 -2.22 19.79
N GLY A 62 3.67 -2.24 19.58
CA GLY A 62 2.69 -2.42 20.65
C GLY A 62 2.82 -3.77 21.34
N ASP A 63 2.93 -4.84 20.56
CA ASP A 63 3.12 -6.19 21.09
C ASP A 63 4.47 -6.31 21.81
N ASN A 64 5.55 -5.75 21.26
CA ASN A 64 6.86 -5.75 21.92
C ASN A 64 6.84 -4.96 23.23
N ALA A 65 6.20 -3.79 23.27
CA ALA A 65 6.04 -3.02 24.51
C ALA A 65 5.20 -3.76 25.55
N LYS A 66 4.15 -4.47 25.12
CA LYS A 66 3.32 -5.30 25.99
C LYS A 66 4.12 -6.49 26.55
N LEU A 67 4.93 -7.15 25.73
CA LEU A 67 5.79 -8.25 26.15
C LEU A 67 6.86 -7.79 27.17
N GLN A 68 7.47 -6.61 26.95
CA GLN A 68 8.44 -6.03 27.89
C GLN A 68 7.84 -5.69 29.26
N GLY A 69 6.53 -5.43 29.33
CA GLY A 69 5.82 -5.15 30.58
C GLY A 69 5.32 -6.38 31.34
N MET A 70 5.42 -7.58 30.76
CA MET A 70 4.96 -8.83 31.37
C MET A 70 6.10 -9.57 32.08
N SER A 71 5.78 -10.22 33.20
CA SER A 71 6.72 -11.16 33.83
C SER A 71 6.75 -12.50 33.08
N ASP A 72 7.85 -13.26 33.21
CA ASP A 72 7.98 -14.60 32.60
C ASP A 72 6.85 -15.54 33.02
N TYR A 73 6.35 -15.38 34.24
CA TYR A 73 5.15 -16.05 34.74
C TYR A 73 3.91 -15.72 33.90
N ASP A 74 3.63 -14.43 33.68
CA ASP A 74 2.46 -13.96 32.93
C ASP A 74 2.52 -14.39 31.46
N LEU A 75 3.72 -14.37 30.87
CA LEU A 75 4.02 -14.89 29.54
C LEU A 75 3.70 -16.39 29.42
N CYS A 76 4.20 -17.19 30.36
CA CYS A 76 3.97 -18.63 30.39
C CYS A 76 2.48 -18.96 30.53
N VAL A 77 1.78 -18.30 31.46
CA VAL A 77 0.35 -18.52 31.68
C VAL A 77 -0.46 -18.14 30.45
N ALA A 78 -0.15 -17.00 29.81
CA ALA A 78 -0.84 -16.57 28.60
C ALA A 78 -0.67 -17.57 27.44
N GLY A 79 0.55 -18.08 27.24
CA GLY A 79 0.85 -19.08 26.22
C GLY A 79 0.17 -20.43 26.48
N LEU A 80 0.24 -20.96 27.70
CA LEU A 80 -0.33 -22.27 28.04
C LEU A 80 -1.86 -22.25 28.09
N ARG A 81 -2.49 -21.17 28.62
CA ARG A 81 -3.97 -21.01 28.56
C ARG A 81 -4.50 -20.94 27.14
N GLY A 82 -3.82 -20.23 26.24
CA GLY A 82 -4.21 -20.13 24.83
C GLY A 82 -4.23 -21.48 24.11
N ASN A 83 -3.46 -22.46 24.61
CA ASN A 83 -3.35 -23.81 24.06
C ASN A 83 -4.11 -24.87 24.90
N GLY A 84 -4.85 -24.47 25.94
CA GLY A 84 -5.61 -25.40 26.79
C GLY A 84 -4.74 -26.31 27.67
N MET A 85 -3.49 -25.94 27.92
CA MET A 85 -2.53 -26.72 28.72
C MET A 85 -2.56 -26.31 30.21
N PRO A 86 -2.18 -27.23 31.13
CA PRO A 86 -2.07 -26.90 32.55
C PRO A 86 -0.96 -25.86 32.79
N VAL A 87 -1.24 -24.90 33.67
CA VAL A 87 -0.36 -23.74 33.96
C VAL A 87 0.49 -23.90 35.22
N ASP A 88 0.45 -25.08 35.83
CA ASP A 88 1.20 -25.45 37.03
C ASP A 88 2.72 -25.35 36.83
N ALA A 89 3.21 -25.73 35.64
CA ALA A 89 4.61 -25.58 35.27
C ALA A 89 5.12 -24.12 35.30
N CYS A 90 4.22 -23.14 35.08
CA CYS A 90 4.57 -21.71 35.11
C CYS A 90 4.89 -21.20 36.50
N GLU A 91 4.43 -21.87 37.56
CA GLU A 91 4.64 -21.43 38.94
C GLU A 91 6.13 -21.34 39.32
N GLN A 92 6.96 -22.15 38.65
CA GLN A 92 8.43 -22.12 38.79
C GLN A 92 9.06 -20.79 38.32
N LEU A 93 8.36 -20.01 37.50
CA LEU A 93 8.82 -18.71 36.99
C LEU A 93 8.39 -17.54 37.89
N ARG A 94 7.62 -17.80 38.95
CA ARG A 94 7.12 -16.76 39.83
C ARG A 94 8.26 -16.17 40.67
N GLY A 95 8.50 -14.86 40.51
CA GLY A 95 9.55 -14.14 41.23
C GLY A 95 10.94 -14.21 40.58
N VAL A 96 11.07 -14.86 39.41
CA VAL A 96 12.27 -14.78 38.59
C VAL A 96 12.23 -13.42 37.85
N PRO A 97 13.27 -12.56 37.97
CA PRO A 97 13.35 -11.35 37.16
C PRO A 97 13.51 -11.77 35.70
N GLY A 98 12.58 -11.33 34.84
CA GLY A 98 12.58 -11.71 33.44
C GLY A 98 13.94 -11.44 32.79
N GLU A 99 14.52 -12.48 32.19
CA GLU A 99 15.76 -12.33 31.44
C GLU A 99 15.43 -11.50 30.20
N GLN A 100 15.83 -10.22 30.24
CA GLN A 100 15.67 -9.27 29.14
C GLN A 100 16.21 -9.93 27.86
N LEU A 101 15.31 -10.26 26.93
CA LEU A 101 15.67 -10.81 25.62
C LEU A 101 16.55 -9.77 24.92
N LYS A 102 17.87 -9.97 24.99
CA LYS A 102 18.87 -9.07 24.42
C LYS A 102 18.68 -9.07 22.89
N PRO A 103 18.63 -7.88 22.25
CA PRO A 103 18.47 -7.78 20.80
C PRO A 103 19.62 -8.44 20.03
#